data_AF-A0A9W7A482-F1
#
_entry.id   AF-A0A9W7A482-F1
#
_cell.length_a   1.000
_cell.length_b   1.000
_cell.length_c   1.000
_cell.angle_alpha   90.00
_cell.angle_beta   90.00
_cell.angle_gamma   90.00
#
_symmetry.space_group_name_H-M   'P 1'
#
loop_
_entity.id
_entity.type
_entity.pdbx_description
1 polymer ?
#
loop_
_entity_poly.entity_id
_entity_poly.type
_entity_poly.pdbx_seq_one_letter_code
_entity_poly.pdbx_strand_id
1 'polypeptide(L)' 'MAYQLTTGAIARMMRKEDIANPTLQAIHVKQVGSQERYRVILSDGELFMQGMLASQLNEYVVDG' A
#
# COMPACT_ATOMS: atom_id res chain seq x y z
N MET A 1 4.35 20.97 0.41
CA MET A 1 4.59 20.14 1.61
C MET A 1 4.58 18.69 1.14
N ALA A 2 5.71 17.99 1.17
CA ALA A 2 5.70 16.55 0.92
C ALA A 2 5.17 15.86 2.19
N TYR A 3 4.15 15.01 2.08
CA TYR A 3 3.71 14.19 3.21
C TYR A 3 4.88 13.28 3.64
N GLN A 4 5.19 13.24 4.94
CA GLN A 4 6.27 12.39 5.43
C GLN A 4 5.81 10.92 5.41
N LEU A 5 6.51 10.10 4.63
CA LEU A 5 6.33 8.65 4.63
C LEU A 5 6.98 8.06 5.88
N THR A 6 6.45 6.93 6.36
CA THR A 6 7.02 6.20 7.49
C THR A 6 8.21 5.36 7.02
N THR A 7 9.37 5.99 6.89
CA THR A 7 10.61 5.35 6.43
C THR A 7 10.96 4.08 7.23
N GLY A 8 11.32 3.01 6.50
CA GLY A 8 11.66 1.71 7.07
C GLY A 8 10.46 0.87 7.52
N ALA A 9 9.23 1.34 7.32
CA ALA A 9 8.02 0.59 7.68
C ALA A 9 7.95 -0.76 6.97
N ILE A 10 8.33 -0.83 5.68
CA ILE A 10 8.26 -2.09 4.91
C ILE A 10 9.22 -3.13 5.49
N ALA A 11 10.45 -2.74 5.80
CA ALA A 11 11.44 -3.65 6.40
C ALA A 11 10.96 -4.24 7.72
N ARG A 12 10.34 -3.42 8.58
CA ARG A 12 9.78 -3.82 9.86
C ARG A 12 8.55 -4.73 9.72
N MET A 13 7.64 -4.43 8.76
CA MET A 13 6.53 -5.32 8.43
C MET A 13 7.02 -6.70 7.96
N MET A 14 8.05 -6.76 7.13
CA MET A 14 8.64 -8.03 6.67
C MET A 14 9.27 -8.84 7.81
N ARG A 15 9.71 -8.18 8.88
CA ARG A 15 10.19 -8.79 10.13
C ARG A 15 9.06 -9.18 11.10
N LYS A 16 7.80 -8.98 10.71
CA LYS A 16 6.60 -9.19 11.56
C LYS A 16 6.60 -8.34 12.83
N GLU A 17 7.25 -7.19 12.79
CA GLU A 17 7.13 -6.18 13.84
C GLU A 17 5.77 -5.49 13.73
N ASP A 18 5.19 -5.15 14.87
CA ASP A 18 3.95 -4.36 14.90
C ASP A 18 4.26 -2.89 14.58
N ILE A 19 3.52 -2.32 13.64
CA ILE A 19 3.58 -0.91 13.27
C ILE A 19 2.16 -0.37 13.21
N ALA A 20 1.85 0.54 14.13
CA ALA A 20 0.59 1.26 14.11
C ALA A 20 0.58 2.33 13.01
N ASN A 21 -0.41 2.25 12.11
CA ASN A 21 -0.78 3.28 11.14
C ASN A 21 0.39 3.88 10.33
N PRO A 22 1.17 3.06 9.60
CA PRO A 22 2.24 3.57 8.75
C PRO A 22 1.67 4.40 7.60
N THR A 23 2.30 5.54 7.32
CA THR A 23 2.00 6.36 6.15
C THR A 23 2.88 5.91 4.98
N LEU A 24 2.25 5.38 3.93
CA LEU A 24 2.92 4.88 2.73
C LEU A 24 2.38 5.60 1.49
N GLN A 25 3.19 5.63 0.43
CA GLN A 25 2.78 6.15 -0.87
C GLN A 25 2.28 5.00 -1.75
N ALA A 26 1.08 5.14 -2.33
CA ALA A 26 0.64 4.28 -3.43
C ALA A 26 1.33 4.74 -4.73
N ILE A 27 2.22 3.90 -5.26
CA ILE A 27 2.97 4.16 -6.49
C ILE A 27 2.16 3.74 -7.72
N HIS A 28 1.47 2.60 -7.60
CA HIS A 28 0.72 2.04 -8.70
C HIS A 28 -0.42 1.17 -8.19
N VAL A 29 -1.60 1.31 -8.80
CA VAL A 29 -2.79 0.49 -8.51
C VAL A 29 -3.27 -0.12 -9.81
N LYS A 30 -3.51 -1.43 -9.82
CA LYS A 30 -3.97 -2.14 -11.02
C LYS A 30 -5.02 -3.17 -10.67
N GLN A 31 -6.13 -3.16 -11.39
CA GLN A 31 -7.11 -4.25 -11.33
C GLN A 31 -6.49 -5.53 -11.91
N VAL A 32 -6.67 -6.64 -11.19
CA VAL A 32 -6.16 -7.95 -11.58
C VAL A 32 -7.31 -8.96 -11.61
N GLY A 33 -7.43 -9.68 -12.73
CA GLY A 33 -8.51 -10.65 -12.94
C GLY A 33 -9.83 -9.99 -13.37
N SER A 34 -10.92 -10.76 -13.31
CA SER A 34 -12.27 -10.33 -13.67
C SER A 34 -13.10 -9.78 -12.50
N GLN A 35 -12.60 -9.93 -11.28
CA GLN A 35 -13.21 -9.40 -10.07
C GLN A 35 -12.57 -8.06 -9.72
N GLU A 36 -13.26 -7.23 -8.92
CA GLU A 36 -12.70 -6.01 -8.35
C GLU A 36 -11.62 -6.36 -7.32
N ARG A 37 -10.46 -6.79 -7.80
CA ARG A 37 -9.28 -7.10 -6.99
C ARG A 37 -8.17 -6.21 -7.47
N TYR A 38 -7.65 -5.38 -6.59
CA TYR A 38 -6.62 -4.42 -6.93
C TYR A 38 -5.29 -4.84 -6.32
N ARG A 39 -4.27 -4.91 -7.17
CA ARG A 39 -2.88 -5.02 -6.74
C ARG A 39 -2.33 -3.61 -6.56
N VAL A 40 -1.66 -3.37 -5.44
CA VAL A 40 -1.06 -2.08 -5.10
C VAL A 40 0.44 -2.24 -4.92
N ILE A 41 1.21 -1.31 -5.46
CA ILE A 41 2.63 -1.13 -5.15
C ILE A 41 2.73 0.06 -4.20
N LEU A 42 3.28 -0.19 -3.00
CA LEU A 42 3.45 0.80 -1.93
C LEU A 42 4.93 1.13 -1.76
N SER A 43 5.24 2.36 -1.38
CA SER A 43 6.58 2.80 -0.97
C SER A 43 6.56 3.44 0.41
N ASP A 44 7.60 3.17 1.20
CA ASP A 44 7.89 3.88 2.46
C ASP A 44 8.96 4.99 2.29
N GLY A 45 9.39 5.25 1.06
CA GLY A 45 10.46 6.17 0.71
C GLY A 45 11.84 5.53 0.54
N GLU A 46 12.03 4.28 0.99
CA GLU A 46 13.28 3.52 0.81
C GLU A 46 13.06 2.21 0.06
N LEU A 47 11.99 1.50 0.42
CA LEU A 47 11.63 0.20 -0.12
C LEU A 47 10.28 0.29 -0.85
N PHE A 48 10.04 -0.75 -1.64
CA PHE A 48 8.75 -0.98 -2.28
C PHE A 48 8.21 -2.34 -1.86
N MET A 49 6.89 -2.44 -1.72
CA MET A 49 6.21 -3.71 -1.50
C MET A 49 4.98 -3.84 -2.39
N GLN A 50 4.68 -5.07 -2.78
CA GLN A 50 3.47 -5.40 -3.52
C GLN A 50 2.44 -6.02 -2.56
N GLY A 51 1.21 -5.53 -2.61
CA GLY A 51 0.09 -6.05 -1.83
C GLY A 51 -1.18 -6.20 -2.66
N MET A 52 -2.17 -6.86 -2.06
CA MET A 52 -3.55 -6.89 -2.56
C MET A 52 -4.40 -6.00 -1.67
N LEU A 53 -5.19 -5.12 -2.28
CA LEU A 53 -6.18 -4.33 -1.55
C LEU A 53 -7.33 -5.26 -1.11
N ALA A 54 -7.78 -5.09 0.13
CA ALA A 54 -8.97 -5.79 0.61
C ALA A 54 -10.21 -5.29 -0.15
N SER A 55 -11.12 -6.20 -0.51
CA SER A 55 -12.27 -5.87 -1.37
C SER A 55 -13.20 -4.81 -0.77
N GLN A 56 -13.29 -4.74 0.56
CA GLN A 56 -14.06 -3.70 1.27
C GLN A 56 -13.50 -2.29 1.08
N LEU A 57 -12.29 -2.14 0.53
CA LEU A 57 -11.64 -0.86 0.26
C LEU A 57 -11.61 -0.53 -1.24
N ASN A 58 -12.31 -1.30 -2.08
CA ASN A 58 -12.32 -1.09 -3.53
C ASN A 58 -12.86 0.29 -3.93
N GLU A 59 -13.80 0.84 -3.16
CA GLU A 59 -14.38 2.17 -3.39
C GLU A 59 -13.31 3.27 -3.48
N TYR A 60 -12.24 3.19 -2.69
CA TYR A 60 -11.13 4.16 -2.74
C TYR A 60 -10.35 4.17 -4.05
N VAL A 61 -10.47 3.11 -4.87
CA VAL A 61 -9.84 3.05 -6.20
C VAL A 61 -10.81 3.47 -7.29
N VAL A 62 -12.09 3.14 -7.13
CA VAL A 62 -13.14 3.44 -8.10
C VAL A 62 -13.53 4.92 -8.08
N ASP A 63 -13.61 5.50 -6.89
CA ASP A 63 -14.06 6.88 -6.68
C ASP A 63 -12.92 7.92 -6.80
N GLY A 64 -11.72 7.47 -7.18
CA GLY A 64 -10.44 8.18 -7.29
C GLY A 64 -10.44 9.71 -7.25
#